data_AF-A0A2V6H731-F1
#
_entry.id   AF-A0A2V6H731-F1
#
_cell.length_a   1.000
_cell.length_b   1.000
_cell.length_c   1.000
_cell.angle_alpha   90.00
_cell.angle_beta   90.00
_cell.angle_gamma   90.00
#
_symmetry.space_group_name_H-M   'P 1'
#
loop_
_entity.id
_entity.type
_entity.pdbx_description
1 polymer ?
#
loop_
_entity_poly.entity_id
_entity_poly.type
_entity_poly.pdbx_seq_one_letter_code
_entity_poly.pdbx_strand_id
1 'polypeptide(L)'
;NRQQVKRAAAEINALMPPNETLYAVNPDYQPIFFYVKAPVQYVSNVKNLPHDVHYFLVRSADEVDVLATGKGAPLGARPIARVHDYSKREMVLFKVPSANKD
;
A
#
# COMPACT_ATOMS: atom_id res chain seq x y z
N ASN A 1 15.70 -5.33 13.14
CA ASN A 1 16.75 -5.84 12.24
C ASN A 1 16.74 -5.04 10.93
N ARG A 2 17.75 -4.20 10.67
CA ARG A 2 17.78 -3.27 9.50
C ARG A 2 17.75 -4.00 8.15
N GLN A 3 18.34 -5.19 8.06
CA GLN A 3 18.36 -5.95 6.80
C GLN A 3 16.96 -6.42 6.39
N GLN A 4 16.12 -6.80 7.34
CA GLN A 4 14.73 -7.19 7.07
C GLN A 4 13.92 -6.01 6.55
N VAL A 5 14.05 -4.82 7.17
CA VAL A 5 13.40 -3.59 6.71
C VAL A 5 13.76 -3.28 5.25
N LYS A 6 15.04 -3.39 4.90
CA LYS A 6 15.51 -3.14 3.53
C LYS A 6 14.99 -4.16 2.52
N ARG A 7 14.90 -5.44 2.90
CA ARG A 7 14.35 -6.50 2.04
C ARG A 7 12.86 -6.25 1.75
N ALA A 8 12.08 -5.98 2.79
CA ALA A 8 10.66 -5.65 2.67
C ALA A 8 10.45 -4.42 1.77
N ALA A 9 11.25 -3.37 1.95
CA ALA A 9 11.19 -2.20 1.06
C ALA A 9 11.59 -2.52 -0.38
N ALA A 10 12.57 -3.42 -0.59
CA ALA A 10 12.98 -3.86 -1.92
C ALA A 10 11.85 -4.64 -2.65
N GLU A 11 11.08 -5.44 -1.93
CA GLU A 11 9.89 -6.13 -2.48
C GLU A 11 8.84 -5.11 -2.96
N ILE A 12 8.54 -4.09 -2.16
CA ILE A 12 7.65 -2.99 -2.56
C ILE A 12 8.21 -2.27 -3.79
N ASN A 13 9.49 -1.90 -3.75
CA ASN A 13 10.15 -1.16 -4.84
C ASN A 13 10.18 -1.95 -6.16
N ALA A 14 10.20 -3.28 -6.12
CA ALA A 14 10.18 -4.10 -7.33
C ALA A 14 8.80 -4.11 -8.02
N LEU A 15 7.74 -3.81 -7.28
CA LEU A 15 6.34 -3.83 -7.76
C LEU A 15 5.81 -2.44 -8.11
N MET A 16 6.43 -1.40 -7.56
CA MET A 16 6.06 0.00 -7.81
C MET A 16 6.66 0.49 -9.15
N PRO A 17 5.84 0.96 -10.09
CA PRO A 17 6.35 1.61 -11.29
C PRO A 17 7.13 2.90 -10.95
N PRO A 18 8.11 3.29 -11.79
CA PRO A 18 8.71 4.61 -11.68
C PRO A 18 7.64 5.68 -11.88
N ASN A 19 7.66 6.74 -11.07
CA ASN A 19 6.72 7.87 -11.06
C ASN A 19 5.34 7.64 -10.40
N GLU A 20 5.11 6.48 -9.79
CA GLU A 20 3.90 6.23 -9.01
C GLU A 20 4.06 6.64 -7.54
N THR A 21 2.96 7.05 -6.90
CA THR A 21 2.93 7.37 -5.46
C THR A 21 2.39 6.17 -4.69
N LEU A 22 3.06 5.82 -3.59
CA LEU A 22 2.57 4.83 -2.64
C LEU A 22 1.78 5.52 -1.52
N TYR A 23 0.50 5.18 -1.40
CA TYR A 23 -0.32 5.64 -0.27
C TYR A 23 -0.26 4.65 0.90
N ALA A 24 0.35 5.04 2.02
CA ALA A 24 0.38 4.25 3.23
C ALA A 24 -0.85 4.57 4.10
N VAL A 25 -1.76 3.62 4.22
CA VAL A 25 -3.03 3.78 4.94
C VAL A 25 -2.91 3.29 6.37
N ASN A 26 -3.11 4.20 7.32
CA ASN A 26 -3.03 3.96 8.76
C ASN A 26 -1.84 3.05 9.17
N PRO A 27 -0.62 3.34 8.70
CA PRO A 27 0.43 2.32 8.77
C PRO A 27 1.05 2.12 10.16
N ASP A 28 0.70 2.95 11.15
CA ASP A 28 1.51 3.22 12.34
C ASP A 28 2.95 3.68 11.96
N TYR A 29 3.86 3.77 12.92
CA TYR A 29 5.27 4.02 12.63
C TYR A 29 5.92 2.80 11.98
N GLN A 30 6.35 2.94 10.72
CA GLN A 30 6.97 1.86 9.95
C GLN A 30 8.29 2.30 9.30
N PRO A 31 9.45 1.82 9.80
CA PRO A 31 10.77 2.11 9.25
C PRO A 31 10.98 1.68 7.79
N ILE A 32 10.09 0.85 7.25
CA ILE A 32 10.14 0.40 5.85
C ILE A 32 10.06 1.57 4.87
N PHE A 33 9.27 2.60 5.17
CA PHE A 33 9.03 3.72 4.26
C PHE A 33 10.27 4.58 4.01
N PHE A 34 11.24 4.60 4.93
CA PHE A 34 12.54 5.26 4.70
C PHE A 34 13.33 4.66 3.54
N TYR A 35 13.02 3.43 3.14
CA TYR A 35 13.74 2.70 2.08
C TYR A 35 12.87 2.46 0.84
N VAL A 36 11.62 2.94 0.84
CA VAL A 36 10.77 2.97 -0.36
C VAL A 36 11.25 4.11 -1.26
N LYS A 37 11.42 3.82 -2.55
CA LYS A 37 11.93 4.78 -3.54
C LYS A 37 10.83 5.67 -4.11
N ALA A 38 9.60 5.14 -4.22
CA ALA A 38 8.44 5.90 -4.62
C ALA A 38 8.13 6.99 -3.56
N PRO A 39 7.59 8.15 -3.95
CA PRO A 39 6.98 9.08 -3.01
C PRO A 39 5.95 8.34 -2.14
N VAL A 40 6.04 8.52 -0.82
CA VAL A 40 5.10 7.92 0.14
C VAL A 40 4.20 9.01 0.69
N GLN A 41 2.89 8.86 0.53
CA GLN A 41 1.88 9.71 1.15
C GLN A 41 1.13 8.95 2.23
N TYR A 42 0.91 9.60 3.38
CA TYR A 42 0.23 9.00 4.52
C TYR A 42 -1.23 9.40 4.55
N VAL A 43 -2.12 8.43 4.68
CA VAL A 43 -3.55 8.66 4.86
C VAL A 43 -4.07 7.87 6.05
N SER A 44 -5.02 8.43 6.78
CA SER A 44 -5.53 7.83 8.02
C SER A 44 -6.56 6.71 7.78
N ASN A 45 -7.19 6.67 6.62
CA ASN A 45 -8.23 5.71 6.30
C ASN A 45 -8.31 5.48 4.79
N VAL A 46 -8.75 4.29 4.38
CA VAL A 46 -8.95 3.91 2.97
C VAL A 46 -9.90 4.89 2.26
N LYS A 47 -10.92 5.40 2.97
CA LYS A 47 -11.88 6.39 2.45
C LYS A 47 -11.25 7.75 2.11
N ASN A 48 -10.06 8.02 2.62
CA ASN A 48 -9.32 9.27 2.38
C ASN A 48 -8.30 9.11 1.25
N LEU A 49 -8.26 7.97 0.56
CA LEU A 49 -7.48 7.82 -0.64
C LEU A 49 -8.05 8.73 -1.75
N PRO A 50 -7.18 9.33 -2.58
CA PRO A 50 -7.65 10.14 -3.69
C PRO A 50 -8.34 9.26 -4.74
N HIS A 51 -9.19 9.88 -5.56
CA HIS A 51 -9.97 9.18 -6.58
C HIS A 51 -9.10 8.51 -7.65
N ASP A 52 -7.90 9.02 -7.90
CA ASP A 52 -6.93 8.55 -8.89
C ASP A 52 -5.82 7.67 -8.27
N VAL A 53 -6.03 7.15 -7.06
CA VAL A 53 -5.07 6.23 -6.43
C VAL A 53 -4.83 5.00 -7.30
N HIS A 54 -3.56 4.67 -7.53
CA HIS A 54 -3.15 3.44 -8.22
C HIS A 54 -2.55 2.40 -7.28
N TYR A 55 -1.82 2.85 -6.25
CA TYR A 55 -1.09 1.97 -5.34
C TYR A 55 -1.24 2.43 -3.90
N PHE A 56 -1.67 1.52 -3.03
CA PHE A 56 -1.78 1.79 -1.60
C PHE A 56 -1.44 0.56 -0.78
N LEU A 57 -0.97 0.78 0.44
CA LEU A 57 -0.56 -0.23 1.39
C LEU A 57 -1.46 -0.13 2.63
N VAL A 58 -2.01 -1.26 3.05
CA VAL A 58 -2.81 -1.39 4.29
C VAL A 58 -2.20 -2.45 5.19
N ARG A 59 -2.60 -2.51 6.46
CA ARG A 59 -2.31 -3.67 7.31
C ARG A 59 -3.23 -4.82 6.92
N SER A 60 -2.76 -6.07 7.08
CA SER A 60 -3.56 -7.27 6.79
C SER A 60 -4.89 -7.30 7.58
N ALA A 61 -4.90 -6.77 8.81
CA ALA A 61 -6.13 -6.63 9.61
C ALA A 61 -7.21 -5.74 8.96
N ASP A 62 -6.81 -4.81 8.09
CA ASP A 62 -7.68 -3.86 7.41
C ASP A 62 -8.04 -4.35 5.97
N GLU A 63 -7.52 -5.51 5.53
CA GLU A 63 -7.72 -6.07 4.17
C GLU A 63 -9.19 -6.36 3.86
N VAL A 64 -9.92 -6.94 4.82
CA VAL A 64 -11.35 -7.26 4.65
C VAL A 64 -12.17 -6.01 4.39
N ASP A 65 -11.80 -4.88 4.99
CA ASP A 65 -12.49 -3.61 4.82
C ASP A 65 -12.22 -2.97 3.45
N VAL A 66 -11.04 -3.22 2.86
CA VAL A 66 -10.70 -2.81 1.50
C VAL A 66 -11.48 -3.63 0.47
N LEU A 67 -11.60 -4.94 0.70
CA LEU A 67 -12.26 -5.85 -0.24
C LEU A 67 -13.80 -5.84 -0.14
N ALA A 68 -14.34 -5.39 1.00
CA ALA A 68 -15.78 -5.24 1.18
C ALA A 68 -16.32 -4.09 0.33
N THR A 69 -16.95 -4.43 -0.80
CA THR A 69 -17.66 -3.51 -1.69
C THR A 69 -18.62 -2.63 -0.87
N GLY A 70 -18.42 -1.31 -0.90
CA GLY A 70 -19.30 -0.33 -0.21
C GLY A 70 -18.69 0.40 0.98
N LYS A 71 -17.45 0.11 1.40
CA LYS A 71 -16.78 0.84 2.50
C LYS A 71 -15.93 2.04 2.05
N GLY A 72 -16.11 2.53 0.81
CA GLY A 72 -15.34 3.64 0.26
C GLY A 72 -13.92 3.28 -0.14
N ALA A 73 -13.63 1.99 -0.32
CA ALA A 73 -12.39 1.51 -0.92
C ALA A 73 -12.37 1.77 -2.43
N PRO A 74 -11.17 2.00 -3.03
CA PRO A 74 -11.06 2.19 -4.47
C PRO A 74 -11.64 0.99 -5.22
N LEU A 75 -12.51 1.27 -6.21
CA LEU A 75 -13.20 0.22 -6.96
C LEU A 75 -12.18 -0.64 -7.73
N GLY A 76 -12.31 -1.96 -7.62
CA GLY A 76 -11.44 -2.90 -8.32
C GLY A 76 -10.03 -3.05 -7.70
N ALA A 77 -9.78 -2.47 -6.51
CA ALA A 77 -8.55 -2.70 -5.77
C ALA A 77 -8.30 -4.20 -5.58
N ARG A 78 -7.10 -4.66 -5.95
CA ARG A 78 -6.69 -6.06 -5.80
C ARG A 78 -5.34 -6.16 -5.07
N PRO A 79 -5.18 -7.12 -4.14
CA PRO A 79 -3.89 -7.35 -3.50
C PRO A 79 -2.90 -7.90 -4.53
N ILE A 80 -1.68 -7.38 -4.52
CA ILE A 80 -0.60 -7.80 -5.43
C ILE A 80 0.63 -8.32 -4.69
N ALA A 81 0.79 -8.01 -3.40
CA ALA A 81 1.82 -8.58 -2.55
C ALA A 81 1.48 -8.48 -1.06
N ARG A 82 2.06 -9.40 -0.28
CA ARG A 82 2.07 -9.37 1.19
C ARG A 82 3.50 -9.15 1.64
N VAL A 83 3.72 -8.10 2.42
CA VAL A 83 5.06 -7.67 2.85
C VAL A 83 5.07 -7.61 4.37
N HIS A 84 6.11 -8.16 4.97
CA HIS A 84 6.24 -8.16 6.42
C HIS A 84 7.11 -6.97 6.86
N ASP A 85 6.62 -6.19 7.81
CA ASP A 85 7.45 -5.19 8.46
C ASP A 85 8.45 -5.83 9.46
N TYR A 86 9.27 -5.01 10.10
CA TYR A 86 10.22 -5.47 11.12
C TYR A 86 9.56 -5.91 12.43
N SER A 87 8.33 -5.50 12.68
CA SER A 87 7.50 -5.90 13.81
C SER A 87 6.77 -7.22 13.56
N LYS A 88 7.04 -7.86 12.40
CA LYS A 88 6.38 -9.06 11.88
C LYS A 88 4.89 -8.85 11.60
N ARG A 89 4.41 -7.61 11.54
CA ARG A 89 3.06 -7.31 11.08
C ARG A 89 3.04 -7.37 9.56
N GLU A 90 2.02 -8.04 9.04
CA GLU A 90 1.81 -8.14 7.61
C GLU A 90 1.10 -6.89 7.08
N MET A 91 1.64 -6.35 6.00
CA MET A 91 1.04 -5.31 5.19
C MET A 91 0.72 -5.86 3.81
N VAL A 92 -0.37 -5.36 3.21
CA VAL A 92 -0.88 -5.82 1.93
C VAL A 92 -0.81 -4.66 0.95
N LEU A 93 -0.06 -4.86 -0.14
CA LEU A 93 0.05 -3.91 -1.22
C LEU A 93 -1.08 -4.15 -2.21
N PHE A 94 -1.86 -3.11 -2.47
CA PHE A 94 -2.95 -3.10 -3.42
C PHE A 94 -2.57 -2.34 -4.69
N LYS A 95 -3.11 -2.83 -5.81
CA LYS A 95 -3.17 -2.11 -7.07
C LYS A 95 -4.62 -1.83 -7.42
N VAL A 96 -4.90 -0.60 -7.84
CA VAL A 96 -6.18 -0.20 -8.42
C VAL A 96 -6.01 -0.12 -9.93
N PRO A 97 -6.93 -0.71 -10.73
CA PRO A 97 -6.94 -0.50 -12.16
C PRO A 97 -7.16 1.00 -12.42
N SER A 98 -6.30 1.63 -13.22
CA SER A 98 -6.64 2.90 -13.81
C SER A 98 -7.95 2.71 -14.57
N ALA A 99 -8.96 3.52 -14.28
CA ALA A 99 -10.14 3.56 -15.14
C ALA A 99 -9.63 3.94 -16.53
N ASN A 100 -9.64 2.99 -17.47
CA ASN A 100 -9.45 3.34 -18.87
C ASN A 100 -10.47 4.43 -19.17
N LYS A 101 -10.00 5.66 -19.39
CA LYS A 101 -10.73 6.63 -20.19
C LYS A 101 -10.57 6.13 -21.62
N ASP A 102 -11.36 5.13 -21.97
CA ASP A 102 -11.69 4.87 -23.37
C ASP A 102 -12.71 5.92 -23.83
#